data_AF-A0A7X4FLL4-F1
#
_entry.id   AF-A0A7X4FLL4-F1
#
_cell.length_a   1.000
_cell.length_b   1.000
_cell.length_c   1.000
_cell.angle_alpha   90.00
_cell.angle_beta   90.00
_cell.angle_gamma   90.00
#
_symmetry.space_group_name_H-M   'P 1'
#
loop_
_entity.id
_entity.type
_entity.pdbx_description
1 polymer ?
#
loop_
_entity_poly.entity_id
_entity_poly.type
_entity_poly.pdbx_seq_one_letter_code
_entity_poly.pdbx_strand_id
1 'polypeptide(L)'
;MPCAITRVRNRDRFMPKFLSHRILKYGSNALMAVLITLGILAVVNFLTTRYHARFDLTARGLYTLSPQTISLLENLSEDVNVVAFFREAEQRDYEHLLKQYAYHSRRFAYRFVDPDREPIEARRYTVTRYGVSVIEYGNREERIRETSEKVLTNGIARLMSEERQVVYFVGGHDEAHPDDQSEQGFSGIKQLLIEGNHDVRPSLVLAQSQRVPKDCDALIVAGPKRPFLPAEIDIVATYLNQGGAAFFLLDPLIDTGLVSLLRKWSIGLRNDFVVDKSQVLPGADFSVPVTTHYSKHPITDKHSGLQTFYPLTRSMERVGSLPGADVSSLVLSSPNSWSETNLDAVSAKDKEAVQYTSGADRPGPLWLAMVVEGPTTIAAKAGDDRRGARARIVVFGDSDFASNRFVEV
;
A
#
# COMPACT_ATOMS: atom_id res chain seq x y z
N MET A 1 45.81 -62.41 -77.97
CA MET A 1 46.04 -63.73 -77.33
C MET A 1 47.54 -63.97 -77.30
N PRO A 2 48.18 -64.54 -76.25
CA PRO A 2 47.78 -64.78 -74.85
C PRO A 2 48.86 -64.34 -73.79
N CYS A 3 48.55 -64.64 -72.51
CA CYS A 3 49.45 -64.96 -71.37
C CYS A 3 50.31 -63.90 -70.63
N ALA A 4 49.73 -63.33 -69.57
CA ALA A 4 49.99 -63.52 -68.12
C ALA A 4 51.42 -63.55 -67.49
N ILE A 5 51.42 -63.10 -66.20
CA ILE A 5 52.37 -63.30 -65.08
C ILE A 5 53.57 -62.30 -65.09
N THR A 6 53.93 -61.46 -64.09
CA THR A 6 53.88 -61.53 -62.61
C THR A 6 54.02 -60.12 -61.98
N ARG A 7 53.65 -60.00 -60.70
CA ARG A 7 53.53 -58.80 -59.84
C ARG A 7 54.81 -58.48 -59.06
N VAL A 8 55.37 -57.27 -59.13
CA VAL A 8 56.22 -56.62 -58.08
C VAL A 8 56.28 -55.09 -58.30
N ARG A 9 55.94 -54.26 -57.30
CA ARG A 9 56.83 -53.19 -56.75
C ARG A 9 56.25 -52.59 -55.48
N ASN A 10 57.11 -52.44 -54.48
CA ASN A 10 56.83 -52.07 -53.10
C ASN A 10 57.40 -50.68 -52.78
N ARG A 11 56.72 -49.97 -51.88
CA ARG A 11 57.18 -49.12 -50.76
C ARG A 11 57.93 -47.78 -50.91
N ASP A 12 57.43 -46.87 -50.06
CA ASP A 12 58.10 -45.87 -49.21
C ASP A 12 57.90 -44.35 -49.49
N ARG A 13 56.92 -43.80 -48.74
CA ARG A 13 56.89 -42.61 -47.84
C ARG A 13 57.73 -41.34 -48.15
N PHE A 14 57.05 -40.18 -48.23
CA PHE A 14 57.00 -39.05 -47.24
C PHE A 14 58.39 -38.51 -46.82
N MET A 15 58.81 -37.25 -46.99
CA MET A 15 58.22 -35.92 -46.75
C MET A 15 59.20 -34.84 -47.31
N PRO A 16 58.83 -33.56 -47.58
CA PRO A 16 58.91 -32.55 -46.51
C PRO A 16 57.90 -31.37 -46.56
N LYS A 17 57.51 -30.99 -45.32
CA LYS A 17 57.27 -29.65 -44.74
C LYS A 17 56.87 -28.48 -45.65
N PHE A 18 55.72 -27.89 -45.32
CA PHE A 18 55.63 -26.45 -45.03
C PHE A 18 54.78 -26.21 -43.77
N LEU A 19 55.42 -25.59 -42.78
CA LEU A 19 54.77 -25.00 -41.60
C LEU A 19 53.85 -23.86 -42.04
N SER A 20 52.65 -23.77 -41.47
CA SER A 20 51.83 -22.55 -41.52
C SER A 20 51.65 -21.99 -40.11
N HIS A 21 52.25 -20.83 -39.90
CA HIS A 21 52.27 -19.98 -38.70
C HIS A 21 50.89 -19.46 -38.21
N ARG A 22 49.78 -20.09 -38.59
CA ARG A 22 48.42 -19.67 -38.17
C ARG A 22 47.89 -20.37 -36.93
N ILE A 23 48.43 -21.51 -36.52
CA ILE A 23 47.87 -22.33 -35.43
C ILE A 23 48.26 -21.80 -34.02
N LEU A 24 49.36 -21.07 -33.88
CA LEU A 24 49.80 -20.57 -32.56
C LEU A 24 49.03 -19.34 -32.04
N LYS A 25 48.46 -18.51 -32.91
CA LYS A 25 47.73 -17.29 -32.48
C LYS A 25 46.32 -17.58 -31.98
N TYR A 26 45.66 -18.62 -32.49
CA TYR A 26 44.32 -19.02 -32.01
C TYR A 26 44.37 -19.93 -30.77
N GLY A 27 45.46 -20.67 -30.56
CA GLY A 27 45.64 -21.53 -29.38
C GLY A 27 45.82 -20.76 -28.07
N SER A 28 46.55 -19.64 -28.09
CA SER A 28 46.76 -18.79 -26.90
C SER A 28 45.47 -18.09 -26.46
N ASN A 29 44.67 -17.61 -27.41
CA ASN A 29 43.39 -16.98 -27.10
C ASN A 29 42.36 -18.01 -26.58
N ALA A 30 42.37 -19.23 -27.11
CA ALA A 30 41.53 -20.31 -26.63
C ALA A 30 41.89 -20.71 -25.19
N LEU A 31 43.18 -20.84 -24.86
CA LEU A 31 43.63 -21.14 -23.51
C LEU A 31 43.21 -20.05 -22.51
N MET A 32 43.35 -18.78 -22.89
CA MET A 32 42.97 -17.65 -22.04
C MET A 32 41.46 -17.58 -21.83
N ALA A 33 40.65 -17.83 -22.87
CA ALA A 33 39.20 -17.89 -22.75
C ALA A 33 38.73 -19.04 -21.83
N VAL A 34 39.39 -20.20 -21.89
CA VAL A 34 39.10 -21.34 -21.00
C VAL A 34 39.42 -20.99 -19.54
N LEU A 35 40.58 -20.37 -19.28
CA LEU A 35 40.97 -19.96 -17.93
C LEU A 35 40.04 -18.88 -17.36
N ILE A 36 39.64 -17.90 -18.17
CA ILE A 36 38.68 -16.86 -17.76
C ILE A 36 37.33 -17.50 -17.44
N THR A 37 36.83 -18.39 -18.30
CA THR A 37 35.55 -19.09 -18.08
C THR A 37 35.59 -19.91 -16.79
N LEU A 38 36.68 -20.64 -16.53
CA LEU A 38 36.86 -21.38 -15.27
C LEU A 38 36.93 -20.46 -14.06
N GLY A 39 37.59 -19.30 -14.18
CA GLY A 39 37.63 -18.27 -13.15
C GLY A 39 36.25 -17.70 -12.84
N ILE A 40 35.46 -17.37 -13.88
CA ILE A 40 34.07 -16.92 -13.72
C ILE A 40 33.24 -18.01 -13.04
N LEU A 41 33.34 -19.27 -13.48
CA LEU A 41 32.61 -20.38 -12.86
C LEU A 41 33.00 -20.58 -11.39
N ALA A 42 34.28 -20.45 -11.05
CA ALA A 42 34.74 -20.52 -9.67
C ALA A 42 34.22 -19.35 -8.81
N VAL A 43 34.24 -18.13 -9.35
CA VAL A 43 33.70 -16.93 -8.69
C VAL A 43 32.19 -17.02 -8.53
N VAL A 44 31.46 -17.45 -9.55
CA VAL A 44 30.01 -17.69 -9.50
C VAL A 44 29.70 -18.77 -8.46
N ASN A 45 30.42 -19.89 -8.46
CA ASN A 45 30.23 -20.96 -7.48
C ASN A 45 30.57 -20.52 -6.03
N PHE A 46 31.60 -19.69 -5.88
CA PHE A 46 31.97 -19.11 -4.60
C PHE A 46 30.91 -18.09 -4.11
N LEU A 47 30.38 -17.28 -5.02
CA LEU A 47 29.30 -16.32 -4.72
C LEU A 47 27.99 -17.04 -4.42
N THR A 48 27.63 -18.10 -5.15
CA THR A 48 26.39 -18.86 -4.90
C THR A 48 26.41 -19.62 -3.58
N THR A 49 27.57 -20.12 -3.14
CA THR A 49 27.71 -20.80 -1.85
C THR A 49 27.76 -19.82 -0.67
N ARG A 50 28.29 -18.61 -0.86
CA ARG A 50 28.43 -17.60 0.22
C ARG A 50 27.26 -16.62 0.32
N TYR A 51 26.62 -16.29 -0.80
CA TYR A 51 25.48 -15.39 -0.90
C TYR A 51 24.27 -16.14 -1.47
N HIS A 52 23.37 -16.56 -0.59
CA HIS A 52 22.05 -17.09 -0.98
C HIS A 52 21.13 -15.92 -1.39
N ALA A 53 21.49 -15.16 -2.43
CA ALA A 53 20.59 -14.22 -3.05
C ALA A 53 19.55 -15.03 -3.85
N ARG A 54 18.43 -15.38 -3.21
CA ARG A 54 17.28 -16.00 -3.88
C ARG A 54 16.60 -14.91 -4.72
N PHE A 55 17.01 -14.77 -5.97
CA PHE A 55 16.22 -14.07 -6.98
C PHE A 55 15.10 -15.01 -7.44
N ASP A 56 13.90 -14.80 -6.92
CA ASP A 56 12.71 -15.53 -7.31
C ASP A 56 12.25 -15.02 -8.69
N LEU A 57 12.55 -15.80 -9.75
CA LEU A 57 12.13 -15.55 -11.14
C LEU A 57 10.77 -16.21 -11.43
N THR A 58 9.88 -16.32 -10.44
CA THR A 58 8.50 -16.73 -10.69
C THR A 58 7.61 -15.50 -10.90
N ALA A 59 6.80 -15.53 -11.95
CA ALA A 59 5.99 -14.39 -12.44
C ALA A 59 4.88 -13.91 -11.46
N ARG A 60 4.86 -14.38 -10.21
CA ARG A 60 3.82 -14.07 -9.21
C ARG A 60 4.27 -13.94 -7.75
N GLY A 61 5.56 -13.89 -7.41
CA GLY A 61 6.01 -13.55 -6.04
C GLY A 61 5.33 -14.31 -4.89
N LEU A 62 4.83 -15.53 -5.13
CA LEU A 62 3.95 -16.27 -4.21
C LEU A 62 4.64 -16.75 -2.93
N TYR A 63 5.96 -16.55 -2.82
CA TYR A 63 6.79 -17.04 -1.74
C TYR A 63 7.62 -15.95 -1.06
N THR A 64 7.20 -14.69 -1.11
CA THR A 64 7.89 -13.61 -0.37
C THR A 64 6.87 -12.85 0.47
N LEU A 65 7.18 -12.64 1.75
CA LEU A 65 6.37 -11.81 2.64
C LEU A 65 6.23 -10.41 2.05
N SER A 66 5.07 -9.80 2.30
CA SER A 66 4.82 -8.42 1.93
C SER A 66 5.81 -7.47 2.63
N PRO A 67 6.17 -6.34 2.00
CA PRO A 67 7.03 -5.34 2.63
C PRO A 67 6.47 -4.82 3.98
N GLN A 68 5.14 -4.81 4.14
CA GLN A 68 4.46 -4.46 5.38
C GLN A 68 4.80 -5.48 6.48
N THR A 69 4.68 -6.77 6.20
CA THR A 69 5.00 -7.84 7.15
C THR A 69 6.48 -7.85 7.53
N ILE A 70 7.39 -7.66 6.57
CA ILE A 70 8.83 -7.57 6.87
C ILE A 70 9.11 -6.41 7.82
N SER A 71 8.57 -5.23 7.53
CA SER A 71 8.77 -4.04 8.37
C SER A 71 8.19 -4.22 9.78
N LEU A 72 7.05 -4.92 9.90
CA LEU A 72 6.48 -5.26 11.21
C LEU A 72 7.41 -6.20 12.00
N LEU A 73 7.93 -7.24 11.36
CA LEU A 73 8.81 -8.23 11.97
C LEU A 73 10.16 -7.65 12.42
N GLU A 74 10.69 -6.69 11.67
CA GLU A 74 11.92 -5.95 12.01
C GLU A 74 11.75 -5.04 13.24
N ASN A 75 10.53 -4.56 13.50
CA ASN A 75 10.21 -3.62 14.57
C ASN A 75 9.60 -4.28 15.83
N LEU A 76 9.70 -5.60 15.97
CA LEU A 76 9.24 -6.32 17.17
C LEU A 76 10.02 -5.88 18.41
N SER A 77 9.31 -5.35 19.42
CA SER A 77 9.91 -4.96 20.71
C SER A 77 10.02 -6.13 21.69
N GLU A 78 9.13 -7.11 21.60
CA GLU A 78 9.10 -8.33 22.41
C GLU A 78 9.15 -9.59 21.53
N ASP A 79 9.31 -10.76 22.15
CA ASP A 79 9.33 -12.03 21.43
C ASP A 79 7.90 -12.48 21.08
N VAL A 80 7.71 -12.91 19.82
CA VAL A 80 6.47 -13.47 19.29
C VAL A 80 6.61 -14.99 19.25
N ASN A 81 5.72 -15.71 19.94
CA ASN A 81 5.61 -17.17 19.84
C ASN A 81 4.28 -17.56 19.21
N VAL A 82 4.32 -18.32 18.11
CA VAL A 82 3.11 -18.87 17.48
C VAL A 82 2.96 -20.35 17.80
N VAL A 83 1.90 -20.70 18.52
CA VAL A 83 1.53 -22.09 18.83
C VAL A 83 0.40 -22.52 17.91
N ALA A 84 0.71 -23.35 16.92
CA ALA A 84 -0.20 -23.75 15.86
C ALA A 84 -0.79 -25.15 16.14
N PHE A 85 -2.11 -25.22 16.33
CA PHE A 85 -2.84 -26.45 16.63
C PHE A 85 -3.40 -27.12 15.36
N PHE A 86 -2.58 -27.96 14.72
CA PHE A 86 -2.87 -28.56 13.41
C PHE A 86 -2.48 -30.04 13.37
N ARG A 87 -3.21 -30.83 12.58
CA ARG A 87 -2.80 -32.20 12.24
C ARG A 87 -1.60 -32.17 11.30
N GLU A 88 -0.74 -33.18 11.39
CA GLU A 88 0.52 -33.29 10.63
C GLU A 88 0.35 -33.07 9.11
N ALA A 89 -0.78 -33.49 8.52
CA ALA A 89 -1.09 -33.30 7.10
C ALA A 89 -1.34 -31.83 6.70
N GLU A 90 -1.81 -30.99 7.63
CA GLU A 90 -2.21 -29.59 7.41
C GLU A 90 -1.08 -28.61 7.77
N GLN A 91 0.02 -29.10 8.34
CA GLN A 91 1.14 -28.26 8.80
C GLN A 91 1.99 -27.68 7.67
N ARG A 92 2.16 -28.42 6.55
CA ARG A 92 3.20 -28.12 5.55
C ARG A 92 3.12 -26.70 4.97
N ASP A 93 1.92 -26.29 4.56
CA ASP A 93 1.74 -24.99 3.89
C ASP A 93 1.91 -23.83 4.89
N TYR A 94 1.37 -23.99 6.10
CA TYR A 94 1.49 -22.98 7.14
C TYR A 94 2.90 -22.92 7.73
N GLU A 95 3.60 -24.05 7.82
CA GLU A 95 5.00 -24.12 8.26
C GLU A 95 5.90 -23.32 7.31
N HIS A 96 5.64 -23.36 6.00
CA HIS A 96 6.39 -22.55 5.06
C HIS A 96 6.27 -21.05 5.37
N LEU A 97 5.04 -20.57 5.64
CA LEU A 97 4.80 -19.18 6.04
C LEU A 97 5.53 -18.84 7.34
N LEU A 98 5.38 -19.67 8.38
CA LEU A 98 6.01 -19.43 9.69
C LEU A 98 7.55 -19.44 9.63
N LYS A 99 8.14 -20.28 8.76
CA LYS A 99 9.58 -20.27 8.49
C LYS A 99 10.06 -18.95 7.91
N GLN A 100 9.26 -18.32 7.04
CA GLN A 100 9.60 -17.01 6.50
C GLN A 100 9.57 -15.93 7.59
N TYR A 101 8.61 -15.98 8.50
CA TYR A 101 8.55 -15.05 9.62
C TYR A 101 9.78 -15.20 10.53
N ALA A 102 10.12 -16.45 10.89
CA ALA A 102 11.30 -16.76 11.69
C ALA A 102 12.63 -16.40 10.99
N TYR A 103 12.66 -16.41 9.66
CA TYR A 103 13.81 -15.98 8.88
C TYR A 103 14.02 -14.45 8.96
N HIS A 104 12.94 -13.68 8.91
CA HIS A 104 13.00 -12.21 8.92
C HIS A 104 13.14 -11.61 10.32
N SER A 105 12.78 -12.32 11.39
CA SER A 105 12.98 -11.85 12.76
C SER A 105 13.43 -12.94 13.71
N ARG A 106 14.53 -12.66 14.44
CA ARG A 106 15.03 -13.54 15.51
C ARG A 106 14.13 -13.58 16.74
N ARG A 107 13.20 -12.62 16.85
CA ARG A 107 12.19 -12.55 17.91
C ARG A 107 10.95 -13.36 17.60
N PHE A 108 10.86 -13.95 16.40
CA PHE A 108 9.73 -14.77 16.01
C PHE A 108 10.09 -16.26 16.12
N ALA A 109 9.34 -16.98 16.94
CA ALA A 109 9.43 -18.43 17.05
C ALA A 109 8.04 -19.06 16.87
N TYR A 110 8.03 -20.32 16.44
CA TYR A 110 6.78 -21.06 16.27
C TYR A 110 6.96 -22.52 16.65
N ARG A 111 5.85 -23.16 17.04
CA ARG A 111 5.78 -24.60 17.26
C ARG A 111 4.42 -25.13 16.82
N PHE A 112 4.42 -26.35 16.29
CA PHE A 112 3.19 -27.08 16.03
C PHE A 112 2.87 -27.97 17.22
N VAL A 113 1.58 -28.03 17.56
CA VAL A 113 1.05 -28.91 18.60
C VAL A 113 -0.07 -29.70 17.96
N ASP A 114 -0.01 -31.03 18.04
CA ASP A 114 -1.11 -31.89 17.61
C ASP A 114 -2.08 -32.05 18.79
N PRO A 115 -3.32 -31.52 18.73
CA PRO A 115 -4.26 -31.58 19.85
C PRO A 115 -4.60 -33.01 20.32
N ASP A 116 -4.46 -34.02 19.45
CA ASP A 116 -4.73 -35.41 19.79
C ASP A 116 -3.56 -36.07 20.52
N ARG A 117 -2.33 -35.73 20.11
CA ARG A 117 -1.10 -36.24 20.75
C ARG A 117 -0.77 -35.49 22.02
N GLU A 118 -1.08 -34.20 22.08
CA GLU A 118 -0.74 -33.27 23.16
C GLU A 118 -1.98 -32.57 23.76
N PRO A 119 -2.96 -33.30 24.32
CA PRO A 119 -4.23 -32.74 24.76
C PRO A 119 -4.12 -31.79 25.96
N ILE A 120 -3.05 -31.91 26.77
CA ILE A 120 -2.81 -31.02 27.91
C ILE A 120 -2.46 -29.61 27.44
N GLU A 121 -1.60 -29.50 26.43
CA GLU A 121 -1.22 -28.22 25.82
C GLU A 121 -2.43 -27.56 25.15
N ALA A 122 -3.20 -28.31 24.35
CA ALA A 122 -4.43 -27.80 23.74
C ALA A 122 -5.43 -27.27 24.77
N ARG A 123 -5.59 -27.96 25.91
CA ARG A 123 -6.46 -27.49 27.01
C ARG A 123 -5.93 -26.21 27.67
N ARG A 124 -4.62 -26.08 27.87
CA ARG A 124 -4.01 -24.86 28.44
C ARG A 124 -4.35 -23.63 27.62
N TYR A 125 -4.31 -23.76 26.29
CA TYR A 125 -4.66 -22.68 25.36
C TYR A 125 -6.16 -22.57 25.06
N THR A 126 -7.00 -23.39 25.69
CA THR A 126 -8.46 -23.47 25.45
C THR A 126 -8.78 -23.71 23.96
N VAL A 127 -7.95 -24.50 23.28
CA VAL A 127 -8.15 -24.86 21.88
C VAL A 127 -8.92 -26.17 21.79
N THR A 128 -10.13 -26.09 21.22
CA THR A 128 -11.06 -27.24 21.11
C THR A 128 -11.22 -27.73 19.66
N ARG A 129 -10.54 -27.09 18.71
CA ARG A 129 -10.63 -27.37 17.27
C ARG A 129 -9.26 -27.25 16.63
N TYR A 130 -9.01 -28.03 15.58
CA TYR A 130 -7.84 -27.85 14.71
C TYR A 130 -7.96 -26.57 13.89
N GLY A 131 -6.84 -26.14 13.30
CA GLY A 131 -6.80 -24.97 12.44
C GLY A 131 -6.73 -23.65 13.21
N VAL A 132 -6.35 -23.71 14.49
CA VAL A 132 -6.24 -22.54 15.36
C VAL A 132 -4.77 -22.29 15.67
N SER A 133 -4.33 -21.04 15.55
CA SER A 133 -3.02 -20.61 16.05
C SER A 133 -3.21 -19.62 17.17
N VAL A 134 -2.41 -19.76 18.23
CA VAL A 134 -2.29 -18.77 19.29
C VAL A 134 -0.99 -18.00 19.06
N ILE A 135 -1.10 -16.68 18.95
CA ILE A 135 0.03 -15.76 18.88
C ILE A 135 0.23 -15.22 20.29
N GLU A 136 1.44 -15.35 20.83
CA GLU A 136 1.84 -14.79 22.11
C GLU A 136 2.83 -13.65 21.85
N TYR A 137 2.65 -12.52 22.53
CA TYR A 137 3.56 -11.36 22.49
C TYR A 137 3.66 -10.74 23.88
N GLY A 138 4.77 -10.99 24.58
CA GLY A 138 4.89 -10.63 25.99
C GLY A 138 3.83 -11.33 26.85
N ASN A 139 3.01 -10.55 27.55
CA ASN A 139 1.90 -11.05 28.37
C ASN A 139 0.55 -11.09 27.62
N ARG A 140 0.54 -10.78 26.32
CA ARG A 140 -0.68 -10.72 25.51
C ARG A 140 -0.77 -11.94 24.60
N GLU A 141 -1.99 -12.42 24.36
CA GLU A 141 -2.25 -13.50 23.42
C GLU A 141 -3.41 -13.17 22.48
N GLU A 142 -3.34 -13.67 21.24
CA GLU A 142 -4.42 -13.60 20.28
C GLU A 142 -4.63 -14.95 19.57
N ARG A 143 -5.90 -15.30 19.31
CA ARG A 143 -6.27 -16.53 18.60
C ARG A 143 -6.69 -16.20 17.17
N ILE A 144 -6.04 -16.81 16.19
CA ILE A 144 -6.39 -16.73 14.77
C ILE A 144 -6.88 -18.09 14.26
N ARG A 145 -7.77 -18.07 13.26
CA ARG A 145 -8.40 -19.27 12.68
C ARG A 145 -8.16 -19.43 11.18
N GLU A 146 -7.18 -18.70 10.67
CA GLU A 146 -6.81 -18.68 9.27
C GLU A 146 -5.28 -18.65 9.17
N THR A 147 -4.74 -19.29 8.14
CA THR A 147 -3.31 -19.50 7.94
C THR A 147 -2.68 -18.50 6.96
N SER A 148 -3.39 -17.42 6.60
CA SER A 148 -2.91 -16.42 5.65
C SER A 148 -1.91 -15.45 6.30
N GLU A 149 -0.99 -14.91 5.48
CA GLU A 149 -0.04 -13.87 5.90
C GLU A 149 -0.78 -12.65 6.45
N LYS A 150 -1.88 -12.24 5.79
CA LYS A 150 -2.73 -11.11 6.18
C LYS A 150 -3.21 -11.26 7.62
N VAL A 151 -3.81 -12.42 7.95
CA VAL A 151 -4.37 -12.65 9.29
C VAL A 151 -3.29 -12.75 10.35
N LEU A 152 -2.18 -13.44 10.08
CA LEU A 152 -1.07 -13.57 11.02
C LEU A 152 -0.38 -12.22 11.29
N THR A 153 -0.04 -11.48 10.24
CA THR A 153 0.60 -10.14 10.35
C THR A 153 -0.28 -9.20 11.17
N ASN A 154 -1.57 -9.15 10.86
CA ASN A 154 -2.51 -8.29 11.57
C ASN A 154 -2.65 -8.70 13.04
N GLY A 155 -2.70 -10.01 13.35
CA GLY A 155 -2.73 -10.49 14.73
C GLY A 155 -1.49 -10.07 15.53
N ILE A 156 -0.30 -10.13 14.94
CA ILE A 156 0.92 -9.64 15.59
C ILE A 156 0.85 -8.12 15.77
N ALA A 157 0.43 -7.36 14.75
CA ALA A 157 0.27 -5.91 14.84
C ALA A 157 -0.67 -5.50 15.99
N ARG A 158 -1.77 -6.24 16.16
CA ARG A 158 -2.73 -6.04 17.26
C ARG A 158 -2.10 -6.23 18.62
N LEU A 159 -1.28 -7.26 18.76
CA LEU A 159 -0.59 -7.53 20.00
C LEU A 159 0.57 -6.58 20.27
N MET A 160 1.20 -5.99 19.24
CA MET A 160 2.26 -4.99 19.41
C MET A 160 1.71 -3.67 19.96
N SER A 161 0.52 -3.25 19.50
CA SER A 161 -0.09 -1.99 19.95
C SER A 161 -0.75 -2.16 21.32
N GLU A 162 -0.34 -1.38 22.32
CA GLU A 162 -1.04 -1.33 23.63
C GLU A 162 -2.43 -0.69 23.53
N GLU A 163 -2.63 0.19 22.55
CA GLU A 163 -3.90 0.89 22.32
C GLU A 163 -4.32 0.77 20.86
N ARG A 164 -5.62 0.51 20.63
CA ARG A 164 -6.21 0.59 19.29
C ARG A 164 -6.50 2.04 18.99
N GLN A 165 -6.04 2.54 17.86
CA GLN A 165 -6.40 3.89 17.44
C GLN A 165 -7.90 3.94 17.18
N VAL A 166 -8.59 4.89 17.82
CA VAL A 166 -10.04 5.04 17.72
C VAL A 166 -10.39 5.96 16.56
N VAL A 167 -11.18 5.46 15.63
CA VAL A 167 -11.58 6.18 14.42
C VAL A 167 -13.07 6.48 14.47
N TYR A 168 -13.43 7.74 14.21
CA TYR A 168 -14.82 8.18 14.09
C TYR A 168 -15.10 8.65 12.67
N PHE A 169 -16.16 8.11 12.06
CA PHE A 169 -16.76 8.71 10.87
C PHE A 169 -17.74 9.78 11.30
N VAL A 170 -17.76 10.93 10.62
CA VAL A 170 -18.81 11.95 10.83
C VAL A 170 -20.09 11.49 10.13
N GLY A 171 -21.23 11.76 10.76
CA GLY A 171 -22.56 11.54 10.18
C GLY A 171 -23.49 12.74 10.38
N GLY A 172 -24.55 12.80 9.60
CA GLY A 172 -25.63 13.80 9.71
C GLY A 172 -25.82 14.68 8.47
N HIS A 173 -24.97 14.53 7.46
CA HIS A 173 -24.93 15.33 6.24
C HIS A 173 -25.04 14.47 4.97
N ASP A 174 -25.68 13.30 5.06
CA ASP A 174 -25.74 12.27 4.01
C ASP A 174 -24.36 11.77 3.55
N GLU A 175 -23.39 11.70 4.48
CA GLU A 175 -22.08 11.08 4.25
C GLU A 175 -22.18 9.59 3.93
N ALA A 176 -21.14 9.04 3.31
CA ALA A 176 -21.01 7.60 3.14
C ALA A 176 -20.83 6.92 4.50
N HIS A 177 -21.62 5.86 4.76
CA HIS A 177 -21.69 5.24 6.08
C HIS A 177 -20.76 4.01 6.19
N PRO A 178 -19.99 3.85 7.28
CA PRO A 178 -19.05 2.74 7.44
C PRO A 178 -19.71 1.38 7.68
N ASP A 179 -21.01 1.34 7.94
CA ASP A 179 -21.80 0.09 8.01
C ASP A 179 -22.63 -0.17 6.74
N ASP A 180 -22.61 0.74 5.77
CA ASP A 180 -23.34 0.53 4.52
C ASP A 180 -22.55 -0.40 3.58
N GLN A 181 -23.23 -1.48 3.15
CA GLN A 181 -22.71 -2.51 2.26
C GLN A 181 -23.05 -2.26 0.79
N SER A 182 -23.82 -1.21 0.47
CA SER A 182 -24.10 -0.79 -0.90
C SER A 182 -22.80 -0.40 -1.63
N GLU A 183 -22.83 -0.29 -2.96
CA GLU A 183 -21.68 0.18 -3.75
C GLU A 183 -21.14 1.55 -3.30
N GLN A 184 -21.99 2.41 -2.75
CA GLN A 184 -21.63 3.76 -2.28
C GLN A 184 -21.21 3.79 -0.80
N GLY A 185 -21.41 2.69 -0.07
CA GLY A 185 -21.07 2.56 1.34
C GLY A 185 -19.57 2.37 1.59
N PHE A 186 -19.17 2.38 2.86
CA PHE A 186 -17.76 2.34 3.31
C PHE A 186 -17.45 1.11 4.19
N SER A 187 -18.29 0.07 4.15
CA SER A 187 -18.09 -1.17 4.91
C SER A 187 -16.75 -1.86 4.64
N GLY A 188 -16.24 -1.80 3.41
CA GLY A 188 -14.93 -2.33 3.05
C GLY A 188 -13.80 -1.57 3.75
N ILE A 189 -13.83 -0.23 3.74
CA ILE A 189 -12.86 0.60 4.47
C ILE A 189 -12.93 0.32 5.97
N LYS A 190 -14.13 0.21 6.55
CA LYS A 190 -14.28 -0.15 7.97
C LYS A 190 -13.59 -1.49 8.27
N GLN A 191 -13.78 -2.49 7.42
CA GLN A 191 -13.16 -3.81 7.59
C GLN A 191 -11.63 -3.72 7.50
N LEU A 192 -11.08 -2.99 6.53
CA LEU A 192 -9.62 -2.77 6.42
C LEU A 192 -9.04 -2.02 7.63
N LEU A 193 -9.76 -1.05 8.19
CA LEU A 193 -9.37 -0.35 9.43
C LEU A 193 -9.31 -1.31 10.62
N ILE A 194 -10.34 -2.15 10.79
CA ILE A 194 -10.40 -3.17 11.86
C ILE A 194 -9.27 -4.19 11.70
N GLU A 195 -9.03 -4.65 10.47
CA GLU A 195 -7.91 -5.54 10.14
C GLU A 195 -6.56 -4.90 10.49
N GLY A 196 -6.42 -3.60 10.25
CA GLY A 196 -5.27 -2.78 10.65
C GLY A 196 -5.22 -2.40 12.14
N ASN A 197 -5.98 -3.05 13.02
CA ASN A 197 -6.02 -2.78 14.47
C ASN A 197 -6.61 -1.42 14.90
N HIS A 198 -7.54 -0.87 14.14
CA HIS A 198 -8.27 0.34 14.56
C HIS A 198 -9.61 -0.03 15.20
N ASP A 199 -10.04 0.77 16.18
CA ASP A 199 -11.38 0.70 16.78
C ASP A 199 -12.30 1.69 16.07
N VAL A 200 -13.11 1.21 15.12
CA VAL A 200 -14.06 2.06 14.39
C VAL A 200 -15.35 2.21 15.19
N ARG A 201 -15.59 3.41 15.71
CA ARG A 201 -16.77 3.72 16.53
C ARG A 201 -18.00 4.06 15.67
N PRO A 202 -19.22 3.98 16.25
CA PRO A 202 -20.42 4.46 15.57
C PRO A 202 -20.27 5.90 15.09
N SER A 203 -20.89 6.20 13.95
CA SER A 203 -20.80 7.51 13.31
C SER A 203 -21.16 8.65 14.28
N LEU A 204 -20.28 9.66 14.33
CA LEU A 204 -20.38 10.82 15.19
C LEU A 204 -21.24 11.90 14.55
N VAL A 205 -22.41 12.16 15.13
CA VAL A 205 -23.25 13.30 14.77
C VAL A 205 -22.83 14.51 15.59
N LEU A 206 -22.15 15.48 14.96
CA LEU A 206 -21.55 16.63 15.65
C LEU A 206 -22.59 17.53 16.31
N ALA A 207 -23.73 17.75 15.66
CA ALA A 207 -24.87 18.48 16.23
C ALA A 207 -25.36 17.90 17.58
N GLN A 208 -25.17 16.60 17.83
CA GLN A 208 -25.59 15.93 19.06
C GLN A 208 -24.48 15.89 20.12
N SER A 209 -23.23 15.64 19.70
CA SER A 209 -22.11 15.42 20.63
C SER A 209 -21.49 16.72 21.18
N GLN A 210 -21.73 17.86 20.51
CA GLN A 210 -21.20 19.20 20.84
C GLN A 210 -19.66 19.32 20.90
N ARG A 211 -18.92 18.21 20.74
CA ARG A 211 -17.46 18.13 20.64
C ARG A 211 -17.06 16.83 19.95
N VAL A 212 -15.83 16.76 19.43
CA VAL A 212 -15.22 15.48 19.08
C VAL A 212 -14.84 14.74 20.37
N PRO A 213 -15.17 13.44 20.52
CA PRO A 213 -14.78 12.64 21.68
C PRO A 213 -13.29 12.69 21.98
N LYS A 214 -12.92 12.61 23.26
CA LYS A 214 -11.52 12.71 23.69
C LYS A 214 -10.66 11.53 23.25
N ASP A 215 -11.28 10.37 23.12
CA ASP A 215 -10.65 9.13 22.64
C ASP A 215 -10.48 9.10 21.13
N CYS A 216 -11.00 10.09 20.37
CA CYS A 216 -10.89 10.12 18.91
C CYS A 216 -9.45 10.42 18.44
N ASP A 217 -8.76 9.39 17.94
CA ASP A 217 -7.43 9.50 17.33
C ASP A 217 -7.49 10.02 15.89
N ALA A 218 -8.54 9.67 15.13
CA ALA A 218 -8.75 10.15 13.77
C ALA A 218 -10.24 10.37 13.45
N LEU A 219 -10.55 11.52 12.85
CA LEU A 219 -11.88 11.89 12.38
C LEU A 219 -11.97 11.79 10.85
N ILE A 220 -12.92 11.01 10.32
CA ILE A 220 -13.15 10.84 8.89
C ILE A 220 -14.42 11.57 8.48
N VAL A 221 -14.31 12.45 7.48
CA VAL A 221 -15.45 13.13 6.85
C VAL A 221 -15.59 12.57 5.43
N ALA A 222 -16.52 11.64 5.24
CA ALA A 222 -16.62 10.82 4.04
C ALA A 222 -17.71 11.32 3.08
N GLY A 223 -17.36 12.27 2.19
CA GLY A 223 -18.26 12.72 1.12
C GLY A 223 -19.58 13.34 1.59
N PRO A 224 -19.59 14.32 2.53
CA PRO A 224 -20.83 14.97 2.96
C PRO A 224 -21.55 15.62 1.79
N LYS A 225 -22.86 15.45 1.73
CA LYS A 225 -23.73 16.00 0.66
C LYS A 225 -24.51 17.23 1.10
N ARG A 226 -24.45 17.60 2.38
CA ARG A 226 -25.10 18.78 2.96
C ARG A 226 -24.10 19.67 3.70
N PRO A 227 -24.38 20.98 3.81
CA PRO A 227 -23.53 21.90 4.57
C PRO A 227 -23.55 21.59 6.06
N PHE A 228 -22.38 21.71 6.68
CA PHE A 228 -22.23 21.69 8.13
C PHE A 228 -22.78 23.00 8.72
N LEU A 229 -23.39 22.91 9.90
CA LEU A 229 -23.77 24.10 10.65
C LEU A 229 -22.51 24.84 11.15
N PRO A 230 -22.55 26.17 11.33
CA PRO A 230 -21.42 26.93 11.87
C PRO A 230 -20.87 26.36 13.19
N ALA A 231 -21.75 25.91 14.09
CA ALA A 231 -21.36 25.28 15.35
C ALA A 231 -20.60 23.95 15.14
N GLU A 232 -20.93 23.17 14.12
CA GLU A 232 -20.24 21.92 13.80
C GLU A 232 -18.87 22.20 13.19
N ILE A 233 -18.76 23.22 12.33
CA ILE A 233 -17.47 23.69 11.79
C ILE A 233 -16.57 24.14 12.95
N ASP A 234 -17.10 24.84 13.95
CA ASP A 234 -16.33 25.26 15.13
C ASP A 234 -15.85 24.07 15.99
N ILE A 235 -16.66 23.00 16.08
CA ILE A 235 -16.26 21.75 16.74
C ILE A 235 -15.06 21.11 16.02
N VAL A 236 -15.14 20.96 14.69
CA VAL A 236 -14.05 20.40 13.89
C VAL A 236 -12.81 21.30 13.95
N ALA A 237 -13.00 22.62 13.87
CA ALA A 237 -11.91 23.59 13.99
C ALA A 237 -11.19 23.46 15.33
N THR A 238 -11.94 23.33 16.43
CA THR A 238 -11.39 23.13 17.78
C THR A 238 -10.58 21.84 17.86
N TYR A 239 -11.10 20.74 17.31
CA TYR A 239 -10.40 19.46 17.26
C TYR A 239 -9.06 19.57 16.51
N LEU A 240 -9.05 20.18 15.33
CA LEU A 240 -7.83 20.39 14.53
C LEU A 240 -6.83 21.32 15.23
N ASN A 241 -7.30 22.44 15.78
CA ASN A 241 -6.44 23.40 16.50
C ASN A 241 -5.75 22.80 17.73
N GLN A 242 -6.30 21.71 18.26
CA GLN A 242 -5.76 20.96 19.38
C GLN A 242 -4.86 19.78 18.97
N GLY A 243 -4.56 19.64 17.67
CA GLY A 243 -3.64 18.61 17.16
C GLY A 243 -4.33 17.34 16.67
N GLY A 244 -5.65 17.37 16.48
CA GLY A 244 -6.40 16.25 15.94
C GLY A 244 -5.94 15.81 14.55
N ALA A 245 -6.19 14.55 14.21
CA ALA A 245 -5.95 14.01 12.88
C ALA A 245 -7.28 13.87 12.12
N ALA A 246 -7.35 14.36 10.89
CA ALA A 246 -8.58 14.30 10.10
C ALA A 246 -8.32 13.90 8.64
N PHE A 247 -9.26 13.13 8.12
CA PHE A 247 -9.28 12.66 6.74
C PHE A 247 -10.56 13.15 6.06
N PHE A 248 -10.43 14.06 5.11
CA PHE A 248 -11.55 14.68 4.41
C PHE A 248 -11.64 14.14 2.98
N LEU A 249 -12.79 13.60 2.63
CA LEU A 249 -13.15 13.19 1.28
C LEU A 249 -14.22 14.16 0.78
N LEU A 250 -13.86 15.09 -0.10
CA LEU A 250 -14.71 16.23 -0.43
C LEU A 250 -14.91 16.31 -1.94
N ASP A 251 -16.08 15.88 -2.38
CA ASP A 251 -16.48 15.90 -3.78
C ASP A 251 -16.62 17.34 -4.30
N PRO A 252 -16.51 17.56 -5.62
CA PRO A 252 -16.88 18.83 -6.25
C PRO A 252 -18.39 19.11 -6.13
N LEU A 253 -18.75 20.37 -6.42
CA LEU A 253 -20.15 20.86 -6.54
C LEU A 253 -20.99 20.82 -5.26
N ILE A 254 -20.42 20.38 -4.15
CA ILE A 254 -21.10 20.36 -2.86
C ILE A 254 -20.47 21.44 -1.98
N ASP A 255 -21.28 22.44 -1.61
CA ASP A 255 -20.88 23.40 -0.59
C ASP A 255 -21.15 22.81 0.80
N THR A 256 -20.08 22.29 1.39
CA THR A 256 -20.11 21.68 2.73
C THR A 256 -19.93 22.71 3.84
N GLY A 257 -19.57 23.96 3.51
CA GLY A 257 -19.11 24.97 4.48
C GLY A 257 -17.68 24.76 5.01
N LEU A 258 -17.06 23.59 4.77
CA LEU A 258 -15.73 23.25 5.29
C LEU A 258 -14.57 23.97 4.56
N VAL A 259 -14.82 24.53 3.37
CA VAL A 259 -13.81 25.23 2.56
C VAL A 259 -13.12 26.34 3.36
N SER A 260 -13.90 27.16 4.06
CA SER A 260 -13.37 28.28 4.85
C SER A 260 -12.49 27.82 6.02
N LEU A 261 -12.81 26.66 6.63
CA LEU A 261 -11.99 26.05 7.66
C LEU A 261 -10.66 25.55 7.07
N LEU A 262 -10.72 24.78 5.98
CA LEU A 262 -9.55 24.18 5.35
C LEU A 262 -8.58 25.22 4.77
N ARG A 263 -9.09 26.36 4.26
CA ARG A 263 -8.23 27.47 3.81
C ARG A 263 -7.32 28.01 4.92
N LYS A 264 -7.73 27.96 6.19
CA LYS A 264 -6.88 28.37 7.34
C LYS A 264 -5.67 27.45 7.50
N TRP A 265 -5.78 26.21 7.04
CA TRP A 265 -4.73 25.19 7.02
C TRP A 265 -3.94 25.17 5.70
N SER A 266 -4.03 26.24 4.90
CA SER A 266 -3.41 26.33 3.56
C SER A 266 -3.93 25.34 2.52
N ILE A 267 -5.11 24.77 2.72
CA ILE A 267 -5.78 23.84 1.80
C ILE A 267 -6.80 24.62 0.97
N GLY A 268 -6.57 24.69 -0.34
CA GLY A 268 -7.47 25.29 -1.31
C GLY A 268 -8.21 24.22 -2.09
N LEU A 269 -9.53 24.17 -1.94
CA LEU A 269 -10.39 23.30 -2.73
C LEU A 269 -10.96 24.08 -3.91
N ARG A 270 -10.74 23.61 -5.14
CA ARG A 270 -11.27 24.28 -6.35
C ARG A 270 -12.63 23.73 -6.75
N ASN A 271 -13.47 24.55 -7.38
CA ASN A 271 -14.78 24.12 -7.87
C ASN A 271 -14.68 23.75 -9.35
N ASP A 272 -14.04 22.61 -9.61
CA ASP A 272 -13.78 22.07 -10.93
C ASP A 272 -13.82 20.54 -10.90
N PHE A 273 -13.82 19.92 -12.08
CA PHE A 273 -13.60 18.50 -12.27
C PHE A 273 -12.27 18.27 -12.97
N VAL A 274 -11.50 17.29 -12.51
CA VAL A 274 -10.31 16.87 -13.25
C VAL A 274 -10.74 15.92 -14.37
N VAL A 275 -10.40 16.29 -15.59
CA VAL A 275 -10.68 15.50 -16.79
C VAL A 275 -9.38 15.00 -17.40
N ASP A 276 -9.35 13.73 -17.80
CA ASP A 276 -8.24 13.15 -18.56
C ASP A 276 -8.77 12.32 -19.74
N LYS A 277 -8.65 12.88 -20.96
CA LYS A 277 -9.02 12.18 -22.20
C LYS A 277 -7.89 11.29 -22.76
N SER A 278 -6.69 11.37 -22.20
CA SER A 278 -5.53 10.60 -22.70
C SER A 278 -5.47 9.19 -22.14
N GLN A 279 -6.10 8.95 -20.99
CA GLN A 279 -6.11 7.67 -20.27
C GLN A 279 -7.44 6.94 -20.32
N VAL A 280 -8.11 6.98 -21.47
CA VAL A 280 -9.34 6.20 -21.68
C VAL A 280 -8.96 4.73 -21.78
N LEU A 281 -8.93 4.04 -20.63
CA LEU A 281 -9.02 2.58 -20.59
C LEU A 281 -10.28 2.17 -21.36
N PRO A 282 -10.28 1.06 -22.12
CA PRO A 282 -11.47 0.58 -22.80
C PRO A 282 -12.64 0.42 -21.81
N GLY A 283 -13.67 1.26 -21.93
CA GLY A 283 -14.84 1.29 -21.04
C GLY A 283 -14.79 2.29 -19.88
N ALA A 284 -13.66 2.98 -19.64
CA ALA A 284 -13.57 4.05 -18.66
C ALA A 284 -14.08 5.38 -19.23
N ASP A 285 -14.76 6.17 -18.40
CA ASP A 285 -15.22 7.49 -18.75
C ASP A 285 -14.12 8.55 -18.48
N PHE A 286 -14.08 9.64 -19.27
CA PHE A 286 -13.09 10.72 -19.09
C PHE A 286 -13.20 11.44 -17.74
N SER A 287 -14.33 11.21 -17.06
CA SER A 287 -14.65 11.63 -15.69
C SER A 287 -13.94 10.80 -14.62
N VAL A 288 -13.17 9.77 -14.98
CA VAL A 288 -12.39 8.95 -14.03
C VAL A 288 -10.90 9.08 -14.32
N PRO A 289 -10.23 10.15 -13.84
CA PRO A 289 -8.78 10.24 -13.83
C PRO A 289 -8.13 8.99 -13.25
N VAL A 290 -7.23 8.39 -14.03
CA VAL A 290 -6.34 7.31 -13.59
C VAL A 290 -4.96 7.90 -13.36
N THR A 291 -4.30 7.52 -12.27
CA THR A 291 -2.94 8.03 -12.00
C THR A 291 -2.00 6.99 -11.41
N THR A 292 -0.75 7.14 -11.79
CA THR A 292 0.44 6.48 -11.22
C THR A 292 1.43 7.51 -10.65
N HIS A 293 1.02 8.79 -10.57
CA HIS A 293 1.86 9.91 -10.17
C HIS A 293 1.61 10.26 -8.71
N TYR A 294 2.49 9.79 -7.84
CA TYR A 294 2.47 10.09 -6.41
C TYR A 294 3.66 10.95 -6.04
N SER A 295 3.42 11.92 -5.16
CA SER A 295 4.49 12.75 -4.59
C SER A 295 5.33 11.92 -3.63
N LYS A 296 6.58 12.32 -3.39
CA LYS A 296 7.42 11.67 -2.39
C LYS A 296 6.95 12.06 -0.98
N HIS A 297 6.29 11.14 -0.28
CA HIS A 297 5.80 11.32 1.08
C HIS A 297 5.71 9.96 1.78
N PRO A 298 5.84 9.84 3.12
CA PRO A 298 5.69 8.57 3.83
C PRO A 298 4.36 7.85 3.58
N ILE A 299 3.27 8.60 3.30
CA ILE A 299 1.95 8.02 2.96
C ILE A 299 1.98 7.32 1.58
N THR A 300 2.83 7.76 0.66
CA THR A 300 2.83 7.34 -0.74
C THR A 300 4.09 6.60 -1.16
N ASP A 301 4.98 6.27 -0.22
CA ASP A 301 6.29 5.66 -0.47
C ASP A 301 6.18 4.30 -1.18
N LYS A 302 5.13 3.53 -0.88
CA LYS A 302 4.82 2.21 -1.43
C LYS A 302 3.88 2.25 -2.64
N HIS A 303 3.47 3.43 -3.11
CA HIS A 303 2.53 3.55 -4.24
C HIS A 303 3.21 3.54 -5.62
N SER A 304 4.54 3.39 -5.67
CA SER A 304 5.27 3.27 -6.94
C SER A 304 4.73 2.11 -7.78
N GLY A 305 4.21 2.42 -8.97
CA GLY A 305 3.65 1.44 -9.90
C GLY A 305 2.18 1.07 -9.65
N LEU A 306 1.53 1.62 -8.63
CA LEU A 306 0.09 1.45 -8.41
C LEU A 306 -0.72 2.38 -9.31
N GLN A 307 -1.80 1.86 -9.89
CA GLN A 307 -2.82 2.66 -10.58
C GLN A 307 -4.01 2.86 -9.64
N THR A 308 -4.35 4.12 -9.38
CA THR A 308 -5.53 4.51 -8.60
C THR A 308 -6.49 5.32 -9.45
N PHE A 309 -7.78 5.16 -9.19
CA PHE A 309 -8.90 5.77 -9.92
C PHE A 309 -9.57 6.81 -9.02
N TYR A 310 -9.86 8.00 -9.56
CA TYR A 310 -10.51 9.07 -8.82
C TYR A 310 -11.72 9.63 -9.58
N PRO A 311 -12.86 8.90 -9.59
CA PRO A 311 -14.07 9.35 -10.28
C PRO A 311 -14.49 10.75 -9.85
N LEU A 312 -14.79 11.61 -10.82
CA LEU A 312 -15.35 12.96 -10.60
C LEU A 312 -14.57 13.81 -9.59
N THR A 313 -13.26 13.60 -9.48
CA THR A 313 -12.45 14.31 -8.50
C THR A 313 -12.28 15.79 -8.83
N ARG A 314 -12.24 16.63 -7.80
CA ARG A 314 -11.87 18.06 -7.90
C ARG A 314 -10.37 18.25 -7.72
N SER A 315 -9.85 19.34 -8.29
CA SER A 315 -8.46 19.72 -8.03
C SER A 315 -8.30 20.52 -6.73
N MET A 316 -7.10 20.44 -6.18
CA MET A 316 -6.67 21.20 -5.01
C MET A 316 -5.44 22.03 -5.30
N GLU A 317 -5.24 23.06 -4.47
CA GLU A 317 -4.07 23.91 -4.51
C GLU A 317 -3.68 24.34 -3.11
N ARG A 318 -2.38 24.61 -2.91
CA ARG A 318 -1.94 25.31 -1.71
C ARG A 318 -2.41 26.77 -1.80
N VAL A 319 -3.10 27.25 -0.77
CA VAL A 319 -3.52 28.65 -0.66
C VAL A 319 -2.88 29.31 0.55
N GLY A 320 -2.45 30.56 0.38
CA GLY A 320 -1.82 31.31 1.46
C GLY A 320 -0.55 30.63 2.01
N SER A 321 -0.21 30.98 3.25
CA SER A 321 0.90 30.40 3.96
C SER A 321 0.56 30.32 5.45
N LEU A 322 0.63 29.11 6.02
CA LEU A 322 0.53 28.87 7.45
C LEU A 322 1.95 28.63 8.00
N PRO A 323 2.51 29.57 8.79
CA PRO A 323 3.84 29.40 9.38
C PRO A 323 3.92 28.14 10.25
N GLY A 324 4.99 27.36 10.09
CA GLY A 324 5.19 26.11 10.83
C GLY A 324 4.35 24.93 10.33
N ALA A 325 3.60 25.09 9.23
CA ALA A 325 2.91 23.99 8.58
C ALA A 325 3.68 23.46 7.38
N ASP A 326 3.78 22.13 7.31
CA ASP A 326 4.30 21.39 6.17
C ASP A 326 3.12 21.02 5.28
N VAL A 327 3.14 21.47 4.02
CA VAL A 327 2.05 21.28 3.05
C VAL A 327 2.62 20.60 1.81
N SER A 328 2.09 19.44 1.45
CA SER A 328 2.53 18.69 0.27
C SER A 328 1.35 18.03 -0.45
N SER A 329 1.45 17.92 -1.77
CA SER A 329 0.61 17.00 -2.54
C SER A 329 0.91 15.55 -2.17
N LEU A 330 -0.10 14.68 -2.32
CA LEU A 330 0.05 13.23 -2.22
C LEU A 330 -0.12 12.59 -3.59
N VAL A 331 -1.19 12.96 -4.29
CA VAL A 331 -1.62 12.38 -5.57
C VAL A 331 -1.71 13.48 -6.60
N LEU A 332 -1.13 13.23 -7.78
CA LEU A 332 -1.16 14.13 -8.92
C LEU A 332 -1.93 13.49 -10.07
N SER A 333 -2.68 14.28 -10.83
CA SER A 333 -3.26 13.84 -12.10
C SER A 333 -2.17 13.74 -13.18
N SER A 334 -2.53 13.25 -14.37
CA SER A 334 -1.59 13.18 -15.49
C SER A 334 -1.23 14.59 -16.03
N PRO A 335 -0.08 14.75 -16.68
CA PRO A 335 0.26 15.99 -17.38
C PRO A 335 -0.72 16.39 -18.50
N ASN A 336 -1.49 15.44 -19.03
CA ASN A 336 -2.46 15.68 -20.11
C ASN A 336 -3.87 15.98 -19.61
N SER A 337 -4.09 15.92 -18.29
CA SER A 337 -5.37 16.28 -17.68
C SER A 337 -5.57 17.80 -17.64
N TRP A 338 -6.79 18.24 -17.34
CA TRP A 338 -7.08 19.63 -17.01
C TRP A 338 -8.22 19.76 -16.00
N SER A 339 -8.36 20.95 -15.43
CA SER A 339 -9.45 21.29 -14.51
C SER A 339 -10.62 21.88 -15.29
N GLU A 340 -11.62 21.07 -15.62
CA GLU A 340 -12.83 21.51 -16.30
C GLU A 340 -13.72 22.31 -15.34
N THR A 341 -13.99 23.56 -15.72
CA THR A 341 -14.84 24.48 -14.94
C THR A 341 -16.25 24.62 -15.49
N ASN A 342 -16.51 24.17 -16.73
CA ASN A 342 -17.84 24.11 -17.33
C ASN A 342 -18.61 22.85 -16.90
N LEU A 343 -19.26 22.97 -15.75
CA LEU A 343 -19.95 21.86 -15.07
C LEU A 343 -21.19 21.36 -15.84
N ASP A 344 -21.81 22.23 -16.64
CA ASP A 344 -22.93 21.87 -17.51
C ASP A 344 -22.48 20.92 -18.63
N ALA A 345 -21.28 21.14 -19.18
CA ALA A 345 -20.70 20.26 -20.20
C ALA A 345 -20.36 18.86 -19.65
N VAL A 346 -19.91 18.77 -18.40
CA VAL A 346 -19.63 17.49 -17.73
C VAL A 346 -20.92 16.72 -17.43
N SER A 347 -21.98 17.43 -17.03
CA SER A 347 -23.28 16.84 -16.68
C SER A 347 -24.09 16.37 -17.89
N ALA A 348 -23.90 17.00 -19.06
CA ALA A 348 -24.66 16.71 -20.28
C ALA A 348 -24.32 15.35 -20.94
N LYS A 349 -23.32 14.61 -20.43
CA LYS A 349 -22.75 13.38 -21.04
C LYS A 349 -22.29 13.55 -22.50
N ASP A 350 -22.22 14.78 -23.00
CA ASP A 350 -21.67 15.09 -24.31
C ASP A 350 -20.15 15.16 -24.22
N LYS A 351 -19.50 14.03 -24.54
CA LYS A 351 -18.04 13.89 -24.45
C LYS A 351 -17.31 14.87 -25.38
N GLU A 352 -17.95 15.32 -26.45
CA GLU A 352 -17.39 16.27 -27.42
C GLU A 352 -17.42 17.70 -26.89
N ALA A 353 -18.38 18.03 -26.02
CA ALA A 353 -18.51 19.36 -25.41
C ALA A 353 -17.47 19.64 -24.32
N VAL A 354 -16.88 18.61 -23.71
CA VAL A 354 -15.85 18.74 -22.68
C VAL A 354 -14.48 18.98 -23.34
N GLN A 355 -14.09 20.24 -23.52
CA GLN A 355 -12.83 20.62 -24.16
C GLN A 355 -12.08 21.64 -23.31
N TYR A 356 -10.76 21.50 -23.28
CA TYR A 356 -9.90 22.45 -22.58
C TYR A 356 -10.12 23.88 -23.08
N THR A 357 -10.52 24.75 -22.16
CA THR A 357 -10.77 26.17 -22.42
C THR A 357 -9.63 27.00 -21.85
N SER A 358 -8.77 27.51 -22.72
CA SER A 358 -7.62 28.34 -22.34
C SER A 358 -8.04 29.55 -21.50
N GLY A 359 -7.47 29.67 -20.30
CA GLY A 359 -7.70 30.78 -19.37
C GLY A 359 -8.82 30.55 -18.36
N ALA A 360 -9.75 29.64 -18.63
CA ALA A 360 -10.73 29.15 -17.65
C ALA A 360 -10.21 27.91 -16.93
N ASP A 361 -9.70 26.95 -17.71
CA ASP A 361 -9.19 25.68 -17.22
C ASP A 361 -7.68 25.75 -16.97
N ARG A 362 -7.19 24.86 -16.10
CA ARG A 362 -5.76 24.72 -15.80
C ARG A 362 -5.24 23.39 -16.33
N PRO A 363 -4.11 23.40 -17.04
CA PRO A 363 -3.47 22.16 -17.48
C PRO A 363 -2.87 21.41 -16.28
N GLY A 364 -2.81 20.09 -16.40
CA GLY A 364 -2.18 19.23 -15.42
C GLY A 364 -0.65 19.31 -15.41
N PRO A 365 0.00 18.62 -14.45
CA PRO A 365 -0.62 17.81 -13.40
C PRO A 365 -1.29 18.65 -12.29
N LEU A 366 -2.45 18.20 -11.81
CA LEU A 366 -3.27 18.83 -10.77
C LEU A 366 -3.21 17.99 -9.49
N TRP A 367 -3.36 18.62 -8.32
CA TRP A 367 -3.33 17.91 -7.04
C TRP A 367 -4.72 17.29 -6.78
N LEU A 368 -4.78 15.97 -6.70
CA LEU A 368 -6.01 15.22 -6.39
C LEU A 368 -6.13 14.89 -4.90
N ALA A 369 -5.00 14.89 -4.21
CA ALA A 369 -4.89 14.71 -2.77
C ALA A 369 -3.74 15.54 -2.21
N MET A 370 -3.92 16.08 -1.00
CA MET A 370 -2.87 16.80 -0.29
C MET A 370 -2.90 16.50 1.21
N VAL A 371 -1.77 16.78 1.86
CA VAL A 371 -1.59 16.63 3.31
C VAL A 371 -1.02 17.90 3.90
N VAL A 372 -1.46 18.19 5.13
CA VAL A 372 -0.94 19.27 5.97
C VAL A 372 -0.58 18.72 7.34
N GLU A 373 0.65 18.97 7.78
CA GLU A 373 1.07 18.83 9.17
C GLU A 373 1.30 20.23 9.74
N GLY A 374 0.41 20.70 10.62
CA GLY A 374 0.40 22.08 11.09
C GLY A 374 0.54 22.22 12.61
N PRO A 375 0.94 23.39 13.12
CA PRO A 375 1.10 23.60 14.56
C PRO A 375 -0.26 23.61 15.27
N THR A 376 -0.26 23.23 16.55
CA THR A 376 -1.41 23.46 17.42
C THR A 376 -1.51 24.95 17.76
N THR A 377 -2.71 25.50 17.68
CA THR A 377 -2.98 26.91 18.03
C THR A 377 -3.65 27.05 19.39
N ILE A 378 -4.11 25.93 19.97
CA ILE A 378 -4.68 25.84 21.31
C ILE A 378 -3.81 24.91 22.14
N ALA A 379 -3.24 25.43 23.24
CA ALA A 379 -2.49 24.61 24.18
C ALA A 379 -3.39 23.54 24.82
N ALA A 380 -2.90 22.30 24.88
CA ALA A 380 -3.57 21.22 25.60
C ALA A 380 -3.73 21.61 27.07
N LYS A 381 -4.93 21.43 27.63
CA LYS A 381 -5.14 21.60 29.08
C LYS A 381 -4.45 20.45 29.82
N ALA A 382 -3.94 20.69 31.02
CA ALA A 382 -3.34 19.63 31.84
C ALA A 382 -4.33 18.46 32.01
N GLY A 383 -3.90 17.25 31.63
CA GLY A 383 -4.74 16.03 31.60
C GLY A 383 -5.45 15.75 30.26
N ASP A 384 -5.08 16.45 29.18
CA ASP A 384 -5.50 16.14 27.81
C ASP A 384 -4.32 15.45 27.10
N ASP A 385 -4.28 14.11 27.14
CA ASP A 385 -3.25 13.24 26.55
C ASP A 385 -3.32 13.21 25.01
N ARG A 386 -3.47 14.37 24.37
CA ARG A 386 -3.46 14.42 22.90
C ARG A 386 -2.07 14.09 22.41
N ARG A 387 -1.93 12.87 21.88
CA ARG A 387 -0.75 12.33 21.19
C ARG A 387 -0.56 13.05 19.84
N GLY A 388 -0.15 14.31 19.90
CA GLY A 388 0.21 15.09 18.72
C GLY A 388 0.47 16.55 19.03
N ALA A 389 1.74 16.96 18.99
CA ALA A 389 2.11 18.38 19.04
C ALA A 389 1.68 19.15 17.76
N ARG A 390 1.12 18.45 16.77
CA ARG A 390 0.81 18.95 15.43
C ARG A 390 -0.48 18.31 14.89
N ALA A 391 -1.31 19.11 14.24
CA ALA A 391 -2.50 18.65 13.54
C ALA A 391 -2.10 17.96 12.23
N ARG A 392 -2.78 16.87 11.87
CA ARG A 392 -2.53 16.12 10.63
C ARG A 392 -3.81 16.06 9.81
N ILE A 393 -3.81 16.69 8.65
CA ILE A 393 -5.00 16.81 7.80
C ILE A 393 -4.66 16.23 6.44
N VAL A 394 -5.40 15.21 6.02
CA VAL A 394 -5.35 14.69 4.66
C VAL A 394 -6.67 15.00 3.97
N VAL A 395 -6.59 15.48 2.73
CA VAL A 395 -7.78 15.83 1.94
C VAL A 395 -7.67 15.19 0.56
N PHE A 396 -8.73 14.54 0.14
CA PHE A 396 -8.95 14.04 -1.21
C PHE A 396 -10.12 14.79 -1.84
N GLY A 397 -10.00 15.07 -3.13
CA GLY A 397 -11.05 15.74 -3.91
C GLY A 397 -12.19 14.83 -4.38
N ASP A 398 -12.24 13.60 -3.87
CA ASP A 398 -13.16 12.55 -4.27
C ASP A 398 -13.38 11.60 -3.09
N SER A 399 -14.62 11.22 -2.82
CA SER A 399 -15.01 10.20 -1.85
C SER A 399 -15.26 8.82 -2.47
N ASP A 400 -15.59 8.74 -3.75
CA ASP A 400 -15.97 7.51 -4.42
C ASP A 400 -14.81 6.52 -4.51
N PHE A 401 -13.55 6.97 -4.63
CA PHE A 401 -12.39 6.06 -4.68
C PHE A 401 -12.28 5.13 -3.45
N ALA A 402 -12.87 5.52 -2.32
CA ALA A 402 -12.87 4.77 -1.07
C ALA A 402 -14.19 4.01 -0.81
N SER A 403 -15.16 4.09 -1.73
CA SER A 403 -16.42 3.36 -1.61
C SER A 403 -16.25 1.86 -1.88
N ASN A 404 -17.22 1.06 -1.42
CA ASN A 404 -17.25 -0.38 -1.65
C ASN A 404 -17.20 -0.76 -3.15
N ARG A 405 -17.58 0.14 -4.05
CA ARG A 405 -17.46 -0.07 -5.51
C ARG A 405 -16.02 -0.21 -5.99
N PHE A 406 -15.08 0.48 -5.35
CA PHE A 406 -13.67 0.53 -5.77
C PHE A 406 -12.73 -0.19 -4.80
N VAL A 407 -13.23 -0.54 -3.61
CA VAL A 407 -12.46 -1.25 -2.58
C VAL A 407 -12.94 -2.70 -2.49
N GLU A 408 -12.10 -3.61 -2.96
CA GLU A 408 -12.28 -5.05 -2.74
C GLU A 408 -11.64 -5.44 -1.39
N VAL A 409 -12.37 -6.19 -0.56
CA VAL A 409 -11.92 -6.62 0.79
C VAL A 409 -11.93 -8.13 0.93
#